data_AF-A0A836P2D2-F1
#
_entry.id   AF-A0A836P2D2-F1
#
_cell.length_a   1.000
_cell.length_b   1.000
_cell.length_c   1.000
_cell.angle_alpha   90.00
_cell.angle_beta   90.00
_cell.angle_gamma   90.00
#
_symmetry.space_group_name_H-M   'P 1'
#
loop_
_entity.id
_entity.type
_entity.pdbx_description
1 polymer ?
#
loop_
_entity_poly.entity_id
_entity_poly.type
_entity_poly.pdbx_seq_one_letter_code
_entity_poly.pdbx_strand_id
1 'polypeptide(L)'
;QFLARYTGTVVAVTHDRYFLDNAAEWILELDRGRGIPWKGNYTDWLTQKDERLKQEDNQEKSRQKAIQKELEWSRQNAKGGRTKGKARLARLEELQSVDYQKRNETNEIFIPPGERLGNAVMEFKNVSKKFGDRLLIDNLSMIVPPGAIVGIIGPNGAGKSTLFKMITGQEKPDSGEIVVGPTVQLSYVDQSRDALEGNHNVFQEIAGGLDILNINGIEIQSRAYIGRFNFKGQDQQKMVGSLSGGERGRLHMAKTLLQGGNVLLLDEPSNDLDIETLRALEDALLEFPGNTFVISHDRWFLDRIATHILAFEGDSHVEFFQGNYREYEEDKRRRMGDDAGPKRLRFKALK
;
A
#
# COMPACT_ATOMS: atom_id res chain seq x y z
N GLN A 1 -18.96 4.67 -12.86
CA GLN A 1 -20.20 4.51 -13.65
C GLN A 1 -21.16 5.69 -13.50
N PHE A 2 -21.46 6.18 -12.30
CA PHE A 2 -22.33 7.35 -12.12
C PHE A 2 -21.80 8.62 -12.82
N LEU A 3 -20.55 8.99 -12.56
CA LEU A 3 -19.94 10.20 -13.14
C LEU A 3 -19.77 10.11 -14.67
N ALA A 4 -19.49 8.93 -15.21
CA ALA A 4 -19.39 8.71 -16.66
C ALA A 4 -20.73 8.86 -17.41
N ARG A 5 -21.86 8.84 -16.70
CA ARG A 5 -23.21 9.05 -17.27
C ARG A 5 -23.79 10.42 -16.93
N TYR A 6 -23.06 11.22 -16.15
CA TYR A 6 -23.49 12.54 -15.75
C TYR A 6 -23.32 13.50 -16.94
N THR A 7 -24.39 14.24 -17.26
CA THR A 7 -24.44 15.09 -18.47
C THR A 7 -23.92 16.50 -18.24
N GLY A 8 -23.66 16.89 -16.99
CA GLY A 8 -23.06 18.18 -16.65
C GLY A 8 -21.52 18.12 -16.57
N THR A 9 -20.90 19.27 -16.38
CA THR A 9 -19.45 19.34 -16.16
C THR A 9 -19.10 18.91 -14.73
N VAL A 10 -18.17 17.98 -14.59
CA VAL A 10 -17.64 17.54 -13.30
C VAL A 10 -16.20 18.01 -13.17
N VAL A 11 -15.90 18.71 -12.07
CA VAL A 11 -14.52 19.01 -11.65
C VAL A 11 -14.29 18.26 -10.35
N ALA A 12 -13.38 17.29 -10.37
CA ALA A 12 -13.05 16.47 -9.22
C ALA A 12 -11.54 16.50 -8.97
N VAL A 13 -11.14 16.63 -7.71
CA VAL A 13 -9.76 16.46 -7.27
C VAL A 13 -9.66 15.04 -6.69
N THR A 14 -8.79 14.21 -7.26
CA THR A 14 -8.63 12.82 -6.84
C THR A 14 -7.20 12.32 -7.10
N HIS A 15 -6.78 11.35 -6.29
CA HIS A 15 -5.53 10.61 -6.48
C HIS A 15 -5.76 9.21 -7.07
N ASP A 16 -7.03 8.80 -7.28
CA ASP A 16 -7.38 7.51 -7.87
C ASP A 16 -7.02 7.49 -9.36
N ARG A 17 -5.89 6.84 -9.67
CA ARG A 17 -5.37 6.72 -11.05
C ARG A 17 -6.33 5.92 -11.93
N TYR A 18 -7.03 4.93 -11.39
CA TYR A 18 -8.00 4.15 -12.15
C TYR A 18 -9.21 5.01 -12.55
N PHE A 19 -9.66 5.89 -11.65
CA PHE A 19 -10.68 6.88 -11.96
C PHE A 19 -10.20 7.86 -13.03
N LEU A 20 -8.99 8.41 -12.88
CA LEU A 20 -8.42 9.36 -13.84
C LEU A 20 -8.22 8.72 -15.22
N ASP A 21 -7.89 7.43 -15.29
CA ASP A 21 -7.64 6.75 -16.55
C ASP A 21 -8.93 6.33 -17.29
N ASN A 22 -10.01 6.03 -16.54
CA ASN A 22 -11.25 5.51 -17.10
C ASN A 22 -12.41 6.53 -17.20
N ALA A 23 -12.38 7.61 -16.41
CA ALA A 23 -13.50 8.56 -16.32
C ALA A 23 -13.11 9.99 -16.70
N ALA A 24 -11.83 10.37 -16.66
CA ALA A 24 -11.42 11.72 -17.01
C ALA A 24 -11.28 11.90 -18.52
N GLU A 25 -11.90 12.94 -19.05
CA GLU A 25 -11.68 13.41 -20.43
C GLU A 25 -10.64 14.54 -20.50
N TRP A 26 -10.42 15.21 -19.36
CA TRP A 26 -9.45 16.28 -19.20
C TRP A 26 -8.72 16.13 -17.87
N ILE A 27 -7.43 16.44 -17.86
CA ILE A 27 -6.58 16.52 -16.68
C ILE A 27 -6.12 17.96 -16.52
N LEU A 28 -6.42 18.58 -15.37
CA LEU A 28 -5.89 19.89 -15.02
C LEU A 28 -4.73 19.70 -14.04
N GLU A 29 -3.50 19.82 -14.54
CA GLU A 29 -2.31 19.80 -13.68
C GLU A 29 -2.10 21.18 -13.07
N LEU A 30 -2.02 21.26 -11.75
CA LEU A 30 -1.60 22.47 -11.05
C LEU A 30 -0.11 22.36 -10.73
N ASP A 31 0.73 23.11 -11.43
CA ASP A 31 2.17 23.14 -11.18
C ASP A 31 2.66 24.59 -11.06
N ARG A 32 3.48 24.87 -10.04
CA ARG A 32 4.03 26.21 -9.72
C ARG A 32 2.99 27.34 -9.77
N GLY A 33 1.77 27.08 -9.29
CA GLY A 33 0.67 28.05 -9.26
C GLY A 33 0.02 28.33 -10.62
N ARG A 34 0.33 27.53 -11.66
CA ARG A 34 -0.29 27.61 -12.98
C ARG A 34 -1.11 26.34 -13.24
N GLY A 35 -2.28 26.51 -13.82
CA GLY A 35 -3.10 25.41 -14.32
C GLY A 35 -2.76 25.08 -15.77
N ILE A 36 -2.36 23.84 -16.03
CA ILE A 36 -2.04 23.32 -17.34
C ILE A 36 -3.14 22.33 -17.71
N PRO A 37 -4.16 22.74 -18.49
CA PRO A 37 -5.23 21.83 -18.91
C PRO A 37 -4.72 20.91 -20.02
N TRP A 38 -5.05 19.64 -19.92
CA TRP A 38 -4.77 18.63 -20.91
C TRP A 38 -6.04 17.87 -21.28
N LYS A 39 -6.20 17.58 -22.57
CA LYS A 39 -7.31 16.78 -23.08
C LYS A 39 -6.83 15.34 -23.29
N GLY A 40 -7.40 14.40 -22.56
CA GLY A 40 -6.97 13.01 -22.50
C GLY A 40 -7.12 12.44 -21.10
N ASN A 41 -6.90 11.14 -20.99
CA ASN A 41 -6.96 10.45 -19.71
C ASN A 41 -5.61 10.52 -18.96
N TYR A 42 -5.51 9.81 -17.84
CA TYR A 42 -4.29 9.75 -17.03
C TYR A 42 -3.08 9.24 -17.81
N THR A 43 -3.21 8.14 -18.54
CA THR A 43 -2.10 7.55 -19.32
C THR A 43 -1.62 8.49 -20.44
N ASP A 44 -2.53 9.20 -21.10
CA ASP A 44 -2.19 10.19 -22.12
C ASP A 44 -1.43 11.37 -21.50
N TRP A 45 -1.93 11.89 -20.38
CA TRP A 45 -1.27 12.96 -19.63
C TRP A 45 0.14 12.57 -19.18
N LEU A 46 0.34 11.32 -18.73
CA LEU A 46 1.67 10.82 -18.35
C LEU A 46 2.65 10.80 -19.51
N THR A 47 2.19 10.38 -20.70
CA THR A 47 3.03 10.32 -21.90
C THR A 47 3.51 11.72 -22.26
N GLN A 48 2.61 12.69 -22.25
CA GLN A 48 2.96 14.06 -22.55
C GLN A 48 3.85 14.69 -21.46
N LYS A 49 3.60 14.39 -20.18
CA LYS A 49 4.42 14.87 -19.08
C LYS A 49 5.86 14.36 -19.18
N ASP A 50 6.07 13.10 -19.58
CA ASP A 50 7.40 12.56 -19.86
C ASP A 50 8.10 13.31 -21.00
N GLU A 51 7.38 13.62 -22.08
CA GLU A 51 7.93 14.41 -23.20
C GLU A 51 8.28 15.84 -22.80
N ARG A 52 7.45 16.49 -21.98
CA ARG A 52 7.73 17.83 -21.44
C ARG A 52 8.97 17.83 -20.55
N LEU A 53 9.05 16.88 -19.62
CA LEU A 53 10.18 16.74 -18.71
C LEU A 53 11.48 16.33 -19.42
N LYS A 54 11.41 15.68 -20.59
CA LYS A 54 12.58 15.45 -21.46
C LYS A 54 13.15 16.75 -22.04
N GLN A 55 12.32 17.76 -22.22
CA GLN A 55 12.72 19.08 -22.74
C GLN A 55 13.15 20.03 -21.61
N GLU A 56 12.66 19.80 -20.40
CA GLU A 56 13.07 20.50 -19.17
C GLU A 56 14.38 19.89 -18.60
N ASP A 57 15.14 20.70 -17.86
CA ASP A 57 16.58 20.53 -17.58
C ASP A 57 16.97 19.20 -16.86
N ASN A 58 18.27 18.86 -16.88
CA ASN A 58 18.87 17.64 -16.30
C ASN A 58 18.61 17.43 -14.78
N GLN A 59 18.05 18.41 -14.07
CA GLN A 59 17.74 18.34 -12.63
C GLN A 59 16.56 17.41 -12.32
N GLU A 60 15.70 17.08 -13.28
CA GLU A 60 14.53 16.21 -13.06
C GLU A 60 14.73 14.75 -13.54
N LYS A 61 15.97 14.28 -13.69
CA LYS A 61 16.27 12.91 -14.11
C LYS A 61 15.61 11.83 -13.26
N SER A 62 15.46 12.02 -11.95
CA SER A 62 14.74 11.07 -11.08
C SER A 62 13.25 11.02 -11.42
N ARG A 63 12.63 12.19 -11.60
CA ARG A 63 11.22 12.36 -11.98
C ARG A 63 10.93 11.75 -13.34
N GLN A 64 11.82 11.99 -14.30
CA GLN A 64 11.77 11.40 -15.63
C GLN A 64 11.85 9.86 -15.59
N LYS A 65 12.80 9.30 -14.83
CA LYS A 65 12.91 7.84 -14.64
C LYS A 65 11.65 7.24 -14.02
N ALA A 66 11.06 7.91 -13.03
CA ALA A 66 9.83 7.44 -12.37
C ALA A 66 8.64 7.40 -13.34
N ILE A 67 8.48 8.43 -14.18
CA ILE A 67 7.40 8.48 -15.18
C ILE A 67 7.63 7.44 -16.28
N GLN A 68 8.87 7.23 -16.73
CA GLN A 68 9.17 6.19 -17.73
C GLN A 68 8.82 4.79 -17.24
N LYS A 69 9.21 4.42 -16.01
CA LYS A 69 8.83 3.14 -15.41
C LYS A 69 7.31 2.94 -15.38
N GLU A 70 6.57 3.99 -15.05
CA GLU A 70 5.11 3.91 -15.00
C GLU A 70 4.48 3.82 -16.39
N LEU A 71 5.01 4.54 -17.38
CA LEU A 71 4.59 4.42 -18.78
C LEU A 71 4.88 3.02 -19.33
N GLU A 72 6.04 2.45 -19.03
CA GLU A 72 6.37 1.07 -19.38
C GLU A 72 5.37 0.09 -18.77
N TRP A 73 5.04 0.25 -17.48
CA TRP A 73 4.04 -0.56 -16.80
C TRP A 73 2.64 -0.41 -17.44
N SER A 74 2.20 0.83 -17.67
CA SER A 74 0.92 1.12 -18.31
C SER A 74 0.81 0.48 -19.69
N ARG A 75 1.89 0.51 -20.48
CA ARG A 75 1.97 -0.13 -21.81
C ARG A 75 2.05 -1.65 -21.74
N GLN A 76 2.69 -2.22 -20.72
CA GLN A 76 2.88 -3.67 -20.55
C GLN A 76 1.66 -4.40 -19.95
N ASN A 77 0.57 -3.69 -19.63
CA ASN A 77 -0.66 -4.19 -18.98
C ASN A 77 -1.51 -5.20 -19.78
N ALA A 78 -0.88 -6.07 -20.58
CA ALA A 78 -1.55 -7.06 -21.40
C ALA A 78 -1.59 -8.50 -20.84
N LYS A 79 -0.76 -8.93 -19.86
CA LYS A 79 -0.85 -10.28 -19.21
C LYS A 79 0.20 -10.49 -18.10
N GLY A 80 -0.16 -11.03 -16.92
CA GLY A 80 0.76 -11.89 -16.13
C GLY A 80 1.00 -11.61 -14.63
N GLY A 81 -0.03 -11.46 -13.79
CA GLY A 81 0.13 -11.40 -12.33
C GLY A 81 0.61 -12.72 -11.69
N ARG A 82 0.18 -13.89 -12.18
CA ARG A 82 0.73 -15.20 -11.74
C ARG A 82 2.24 -15.34 -12.00
N THR A 83 2.76 -14.64 -13.01
CA THR A 83 4.19 -14.59 -13.32
C THR A 83 4.94 -13.70 -12.32
N LYS A 84 4.31 -12.63 -11.79
CA LYS A 84 4.93 -11.71 -10.82
C LYS A 84 5.30 -12.41 -9.51
N GLY A 85 4.39 -13.21 -8.94
CA GLY A 85 4.68 -13.94 -7.69
C GLY A 85 5.88 -14.89 -7.84
N LYS A 86 5.94 -15.62 -8.95
CA LYS A 86 7.08 -16.51 -9.28
C LYS A 86 8.37 -15.73 -9.53
N ALA A 87 8.30 -14.63 -10.28
CA ALA A 87 9.45 -13.77 -10.54
C ALA A 87 10.01 -13.15 -9.25
N ARG A 88 9.14 -12.73 -8.33
CA ARG A 88 9.54 -12.21 -7.02
C ARG A 88 10.20 -13.26 -6.16
N LEU A 89 9.63 -14.47 -6.09
CA LEU A 89 10.24 -15.61 -5.38
C LEU A 89 11.63 -15.94 -5.93
N ALA A 90 11.81 -15.92 -7.25
CA ALA A 90 13.11 -16.13 -7.87
C ALA A 90 14.14 -15.03 -7.56
N ARG A 91 13.68 -13.80 -7.29
CA ARG A 91 14.52 -12.66 -6.90
C ARG A 91 14.68 -12.51 -5.39
N LEU A 92 14.06 -13.35 -4.57
CA LEU A 92 14.07 -13.17 -3.11
C LEU A 92 15.50 -13.17 -2.54
N GLU A 93 16.37 -14.06 -3.03
CA GLU A 93 17.77 -14.11 -2.61
C GLU A 93 18.55 -12.84 -3.02
N GLU A 94 18.29 -12.32 -4.22
CA GLU A 94 18.86 -11.05 -4.70
C GLU A 94 18.39 -9.88 -3.82
N LEU A 95 17.08 -9.79 -3.58
CA LEU A 95 16.46 -8.77 -2.72
C LEU A 95 17.00 -8.85 -1.29
N GLN A 96 17.30 -10.04 -0.77
CA GLN A 96 17.88 -10.21 0.57
C GLN A 96 19.37 -9.85 0.64
N SER A 97 20.05 -9.67 -0.50
CA SER A 97 21.48 -9.39 -0.51
C SER A 97 21.80 -7.97 -0.04
N VAL A 98 22.84 -7.86 0.79
CA VAL A 98 23.28 -6.58 1.38
C VAL A 98 23.70 -5.59 0.29
N ASP A 99 24.42 -6.05 -0.73
CA ASP A 99 24.88 -5.20 -1.83
C ASP A 99 23.73 -4.63 -2.67
N TYR A 100 22.65 -5.39 -2.83
CA TYR A 100 21.46 -4.92 -3.52
C TYR A 100 20.71 -3.88 -2.69
N GLN A 101 20.53 -4.15 -1.40
CA GLN A 101 19.86 -3.22 -0.48
C GLN A 101 20.62 -1.88 -0.36
N LYS A 102 21.96 -1.92 -0.32
CA LYS A 102 22.80 -0.71 -0.33
C LYS A 102 22.59 0.16 -1.57
N ARG A 103 22.34 -0.43 -2.74
CA ARG A 103 22.06 0.35 -3.97
C ARG A 103 20.71 1.07 -3.90
N ASN A 104 19.74 0.44 -3.24
CA ASN A 104 18.38 0.94 -3.09
C ASN A 104 18.24 2.01 -1.99
N GLU A 105 19.25 2.23 -1.14
CA GLU A 105 19.27 3.33 -0.15
C GLU A 105 19.06 4.71 -0.78
N THR A 106 19.41 4.87 -2.06
CA THR A 106 19.26 6.13 -2.81
C THR A 106 17.85 6.35 -3.38
N ASN A 107 16.94 5.37 -3.22
CA ASN A 107 15.55 5.50 -3.65
C ASN A 107 14.81 6.58 -2.86
N GLU A 108 13.72 7.10 -3.43
CA GLU A 108 12.94 8.16 -2.79
C GLU A 108 12.32 7.70 -1.48
N ILE A 109 11.80 6.48 -1.42
CA ILE A 109 11.42 5.82 -0.16
C ILE A 109 12.28 4.56 -0.05
N PHE A 110 12.93 4.41 1.09
CA PHE A 110 13.68 3.22 1.43
C PHE A 110 13.03 2.57 2.66
N ILE A 111 12.76 1.27 2.55
CA ILE A 111 12.23 0.46 3.65
C ILE A 111 13.39 -0.40 4.14
N PRO A 112 13.93 -0.15 5.34
CA PRO A 112 15.01 -0.94 5.89
C PRO A 112 14.63 -2.42 5.90
N PRO A 113 15.44 -3.31 5.30
CA PRO A 113 15.20 -4.73 5.37
C PRO A 113 15.33 -5.20 6.82
N GLY A 114 14.36 -5.98 7.28
CA GLY A 114 14.46 -6.69 8.55
C GLY A 114 15.39 -7.91 8.48
N GLU A 115 15.50 -8.63 9.59
CA GLU A 115 16.22 -9.90 9.63
C GLU A 115 15.66 -10.89 8.60
N ARG A 116 16.51 -11.84 8.17
CA ARG A 116 16.14 -12.81 7.14
C ARG A 116 14.91 -13.61 7.55
N LEU A 117 13.86 -13.49 6.75
CA LEU A 117 12.61 -14.21 6.95
C LEU A 117 12.75 -15.67 6.53
N GLY A 118 12.31 -16.59 7.38
CA GLY A 118 12.24 -18.02 7.08
C GLY A 118 11.10 -18.39 6.13
N ASN A 119 11.01 -19.68 5.79
CA ASN A 119 9.99 -20.18 4.85
C ASN A 119 8.57 -20.18 5.44
N ALA A 120 8.44 -20.32 6.76
CA ALA A 120 7.16 -20.23 7.45
C ALA A 120 6.97 -18.79 7.92
N VAL A 121 6.03 -18.06 7.29
CA VAL A 121 5.71 -16.68 7.66
C VAL A 121 4.46 -16.65 8.52
N MET A 122 3.32 -17.06 7.95
CA MET A 122 2.05 -17.04 8.66
C MET A 122 1.12 -18.10 8.10
N GLU A 123 0.44 -18.81 8.99
CA GLU A 123 -0.56 -19.82 8.65
C GLU A 123 -1.83 -19.56 9.48
N PHE A 124 -2.97 -19.50 8.79
CA PHE A 124 -4.29 -19.41 9.37
C PHE A 124 -4.93 -20.79 9.25
N LYS A 125 -5.43 -21.34 10.37
CA LYS A 125 -6.12 -22.64 10.39
C LYS A 125 -7.51 -22.48 10.96
N ASN A 126 -8.50 -22.57 10.08
CA ASN A 126 -9.92 -22.56 10.40
C ASN A 126 -10.32 -21.38 11.30
N VAL A 127 -9.74 -20.20 11.01
CA VAL A 127 -9.89 -19.01 11.83
C VAL A 127 -11.28 -18.42 11.63
N SER A 128 -12.01 -18.25 12.73
CA SER A 128 -13.26 -17.49 12.75
C SER A 128 -13.20 -16.37 13.78
N LYS A 129 -13.81 -15.23 13.42
CA LYS A 129 -13.90 -14.06 14.29
C LYS A 129 -15.24 -13.37 14.19
N LYS A 130 -15.80 -13.03 15.35
CA LYS A 130 -17.05 -12.31 15.55
C LYS A 130 -16.77 -10.96 16.22
N PHE A 131 -17.66 -10.01 15.98
CA PHE A 131 -17.69 -8.73 16.68
C PHE A 131 -19.13 -8.42 17.07
N GLY A 132 -19.43 -8.53 18.37
CA GLY A 132 -20.81 -8.58 18.85
C GLY A 132 -21.56 -9.75 18.19
N ASP A 133 -22.74 -9.46 17.63
CA ASP A 133 -23.59 -10.48 16.98
C ASP A 133 -23.22 -10.75 15.51
N ARG A 134 -22.16 -10.12 14.99
CA ARG A 134 -21.76 -10.23 13.58
C ARG A 134 -20.54 -11.12 13.42
N LEU A 135 -20.67 -12.16 12.61
CA LEU A 135 -19.53 -12.96 12.16
C LEU A 135 -18.77 -12.18 11.08
N LEU A 136 -17.50 -11.85 11.32
CA LEU A 136 -16.66 -11.11 10.37
C LEU A 136 -15.89 -12.05 9.44
N ILE A 137 -15.33 -13.11 10.03
CA ILE A 137 -14.52 -14.13 9.33
C ILE A 137 -15.05 -15.50 9.76
N ASP A 138 -15.34 -16.37 8.79
CA ASP A 138 -15.80 -17.74 9.02
C ASP A 138 -14.83 -18.73 8.36
N ASN A 139 -14.16 -19.55 9.17
CA ASN A 139 -13.35 -20.69 8.75
C ASN A 139 -12.23 -20.37 7.73
N LEU A 140 -11.51 -19.26 7.93
CA LEU A 140 -10.39 -18.85 7.08
C LEU A 140 -9.19 -19.79 7.29
N SER A 141 -8.76 -20.43 6.19
CA SER A 141 -7.56 -21.26 6.15
C SER A 141 -6.66 -20.83 4.99
N MET A 142 -5.44 -20.41 5.30
CA MET A 142 -4.46 -19.98 4.30
C MET A 142 -3.03 -20.07 4.81
N ILE A 143 -2.08 -20.27 3.90
CA ILE A 143 -0.64 -20.21 4.18
C ILE A 143 -0.06 -19.07 3.36
N VAL A 144 0.63 -18.14 4.03
CA VAL A 144 1.26 -16.99 3.39
C VAL A 144 2.70 -17.35 3.02
N PRO A 145 3.06 -17.40 1.73
CA PRO A 145 4.41 -17.75 1.31
C PRO A 145 5.41 -16.62 1.61
N PRO A 146 6.72 -16.92 1.74
CA PRO A 146 7.75 -15.90 1.92
C PRO A 146 7.86 -14.98 0.70
N GLY A 147 8.12 -13.70 0.95
CA GLY A 147 8.15 -12.64 -0.06
C GLY A 147 6.77 -12.23 -0.58
N ALA A 148 5.67 -12.73 -0.02
CA ALA A 148 4.34 -12.37 -0.49
C ALA A 148 3.98 -10.92 -0.18
N ILE A 149 3.45 -10.23 -1.19
CA ILE A 149 2.69 -8.98 -1.01
C ILE A 149 1.21 -9.35 -1.12
N VAL A 150 0.51 -9.30 0.00
CA VAL A 150 -0.91 -9.65 0.18
C VAL A 150 -1.74 -8.38 0.19
N GLY A 151 -2.48 -8.13 -0.88
CA GLY A 151 -3.47 -7.05 -0.96
C GLY A 151 -4.77 -7.47 -0.27
N ILE A 152 -5.23 -6.70 0.71
CA ILE A 152 -6.46 -6.98 1.44
C ILE A 152 -7.55 -6.03 0.97
N ILE A 153 -8.62 -6.59 0.42
CA ILE A 153 -9.73 -5.82 -0.13
C ILE A 153 -11.05 -6.22 0.48
N GLY A 154 -11.99 -5.29 0.45
CA GLY A 154 -13.35 -5.53 0.87
C GLY A 154 -14.01 -4.28 1.43
N PRO A 155 -15.34 -4.30 1.59
CA PRO A 155 -16.09 -3.16 2.07
C PRO A 155 -15.71 -2.72 3.49
N ASN A 156 -16.05 -1.48 3.84
CA ASN A 156 -15.79 -0.93 5.17
C ASN A 156 -16.61 -1.69 6.22
N GLY A 157 -15.98 -2.03 7.35
CA GLY A 157 -16.59 -2.85 8.39
C GLY A 157 -16.60 -4.36 8.12
N ALA A 158 -15.93 -4.84 7.06
CA ALA A 158 -15.80 -6.28 6.78
C ALA A 158 -14.88 -7.05 7.76
N GLY A 159 -14.09 -6.35 8.58
CA GLY A 159 -13.13 -6.97 9.51
C GLY A 159 -11.66 -6.92 9.10
N LYS A 160 -11.29 -6.09 8.10
CA LYS A 160 -9.90 -5.93 7.64
C LYS A 160 -8.95 -5.47 8.76
N SER A 161 -9.27 -4.39 9.46
CA SER A 161 -8.44 -3.94 10.59
C SER A 161 -8.51 -4.91 11.79
N THR A 162 -9.62 -5.64 11.97
CA THR A 162 -9.70 -6.74 12.95
C THR A 162 -8.72 -7.88 12.63
N LEU A 163 -8.53 -8.20 11.34
CA LEU A 163 -7.51 -9.15 10.91
C LEU A 163 -6.11 -8.68 11.33
N PHE A 164 -5.78 -7.40 11.15
CA PHE A 164 -4.50 -6.85 11.61
C PHE A 164 -4.32 -6.96 13.12
N LYS A 165 -5.35 -6.65 13.91
CA LYS A 165 -5.32 -6.84 15.37
C LYS A 165 -5.11 -8.29 15.77
N MET A 166 -5.65 -9.25 15.02
CA MET A 166 -5.39 -10.67 15.26
C MET A 166 -3.96 -11.06 14.90
N ILE A 167 -3.42 -10.54 13.79
CA ILE A 167 -2.04 -10.77 13.36
C ILE A 167 -1.04 -10.22 14.38
N THR A 168 -1.31 -9.03 14.94
CA THR A 168 -0.44 -8.38 15.94
C THR A 168 -0.64 -8.91 17.36
N GLY A 169 -1.57 -9.86 17.56
CA GLY A 169 -1.89 -10.46 18.86
C GLY A 169 -2.69 -9.56 19.81
N GLN A 170 -3.15 -8.39 19.36
CA GLN A 170 -4.02 -7.49 20.13
C GLN A 170 -5.43 -8.09 20.32
N GLU A 171 -5.89 -8.87 19.36
CA GLU A 171 -7.13 -9.66 19.45
C GLU A 171 -6.85 -11.14 19.21
N LYS A 172 -7.65 -12.02 19.81
CA LYS A 172 -7.60 -13.46 19.57
C LYS A 172 -8.71 -13.90 18.62
N PRO A 173 -8.48 -14.90 17.76
CA PRO A 173 -9.56 -15.56 17.03
C PRO A 173 -10.52 -16.23 18.02
N ASP A 174 -11.80 -16.32 17.66
CA ASP A 174 -12.79 -16.98 18.52
C ASP A 174 -12.72 -18.50 18.36
N SER A 175 -12.34 -18.96 17.17
CA SER A 175 -11.99 -20.35 16.87
C SER A 175 -10.87 -20.43 15.84
N GLY A 176 -10.17 -21.56 15.80
CA GLY A 176 -9.00 -21.75 14.95
C GLY A 176 -7.75 -21.14 15.56
N GLU A 177 -6.66 -21.12 14.78
CA GLU A 177 -5.37 -20.57 15.21
C GLU A 177 -4.67 -19.81 14.10
N ILE A 178 -3.91 -18.78 14.49
CA ILE A 178 -2.96 -18.07 13.63
C ILE A 178 -1.56 -18.43 14.12
N VAL A 179 -0.82 -19.15 13.30
CA VAL A 179 0.56 -19.55 13.58
C VAL A 179 1.49 -18.57 12.89
N VAL A 180 2.26 -17.83 13.69
CA VAL A 180 3.27 -16.88 13.22
C VAL A 180 4.64 -17.55 13.26
N GLY A 181 5.40 -17.43 12.17
CA GLY A 181 6.74 -18.02 12.08
C GLY A 181 7.73 -17.44 13.09
N PRO A 182 8.71 -18.22 13.56
CA PRO A 182 9.62 -17.79 14.63
C PRO A 182 10.55 -16.64 14.24
N THR A 183 10.80 -16.46 12.94
CA THR A 183 11.64 -15.37 12.41
C THR A 183 10.84 -14.10 12.09
N VAL A 184 9.52 -14.10 12.30
CA VAL A 184 8.67 -12.95 11.93
C VAL A 184 8.88 -11.81 12.92
N GLN A 185 9.20 -10.65 12.37
CA GLN A 185 9.25 -9.37 13.07
C GLN A 185 8.24 -8.45 12.40
N LEU A 186 7.11 -8.25 13.08
CA LEU A 186 6.02 -7.43 12.57
C LEU A 186 6.38 -5.95 12.71
N SER A 187 6.16 -5.21 11.62
CA SER A 187 6.15 -3.75 11.60
C SER A 187 4.74 -3.26 11.36
N TYR A 188 4.15 -2.71 12.42
CA TYR A 188 2.83 -2.11 12.45
C TYR A 188 2.81 -1.03 13.53
N VAL A 189 2.31 0.14 13.16
CA VAL A 189 1.88 1.15 14.11
C VAL A 189 0.34 1.11 14.09
N ASP A 190 -0.32 1.34 15.22
CA ASP A 190 -1.78 1.51 15.27
C ASP A 190 -2.15 2.96 14.91
N GLN A 191 -3.17 3.14 14.06
CA GLN A 191 -3.66 4.46 13.64
C GLN A 191 -4.50 5.15 14.74
N SER A 192 -4.78 4.46 15.84
CA SER A 192 -5.52 5.03 16.96
C SER A 192 -4.88 6.34 17.48
N ARG A 193 -5.73 7.32 17.83
CA ARG A 193 -5.29 8.65 18.26
C ARG A 193 -4.40 8.60 19.50
N ASP A 194 -4.48 7.53 20.27
CA ASP A 194 -3.77 7.29 21.52
C ASP A 194 -2.33 6.80 21.29
N ALA A 195 -2.00 6.31 20.09
CA ALA A 195 -0.68 5.76 19.78
C ALA A 195 0.38 6.82 19.41
N LEU A 196 -0.04 8.07 19.16
CA LEU A 196 0.85 9.17 18.80
C LEU A 196 0.89 10.20 19.93
N GLU A 197 2.09 10.44 20.48
CA GLU A 197 2.29 11.39 21.57
C GLU A 197 2.09 12.82 21.07
N GLY A 198 0.96 13.44 21.42
CA GLY A 198 0.56 14.75 20.89
C GLY A 198 1.51 15.92 21.19
N ASN A 199 2.46 15.73 22.12
CA ASN A 199 3.40 16.74 22.58
C ASN A 199 4.74 16.75 21.83
N HIS A 200 5.00 15.75 20.98
CA HIS A 200 6.17 15.75 20.11
C HIS A 200 5.90 16.50 18.82
N ASN A 201 6.95 17.04 18.21
CA ASN A 201 6.90 17.43 16.81
C ASN A 201 7.17 16.24 15.88
N VAL A 202 6.86 16.39 14.59
CA VAL A 202 7.05 15.34 13.58
C VAL A 202 8.47 14.77 13.59
N PHE A 203 9.49 15.62 13.72
CA PHE A 203 10.89 15.17 13.76
C PHE A 203 11.20 14.31 14.99
N GLN A 204 10.76 14.73 16.17
CA GLN A 204 10.94 13.99 17.41
C GLN A 204 10.18 12.66 17.38
N GLU A 205 8.96 12.67 16.86
CA GLU A 205 8.11 11.48 16.80
C GLU A 205 8.67 10.38 15.89
N ILE A 206 9.32 10.77 14.79
CA ILE A 206 9.93 9.82 13.84
C ILE A 206 11.35 9.45 14.25
N ALA A 207 12.17 10.44 14.61
CA ALA A 207 13.61 10.28 14.74
C ALA A 207 14.12 10.25 16.19
N GLY A 208 13.26 10.47 17.18
CA GLY A 208 13.66 10.55 18.59
C GLY A 208 14.64 11.69 18.89
N GLY A 209 14.74 12.69 18.00
CA GLY A 209 15.72 13.77 18.09
C GLY A 209 17.09 13.47 17.48
N LEU A 210 17.29 12.29 16.87
CA LEU A 210 18.54 11.93 16.21
C LEU A 210 18.59 12.49 14.79
N ASP A 211 19.72 13.07 14.38
CA ASP A 211 19.93 13.52 12.99
C ASP A 211 20.20 12.36 12.03
N ILE A 212 20.72 11.24 12.55
CA ILE A 212 20.99 10.00 11.81
C ILE A 212 20.31 8.85 12.54
N LEU A 213 19.45 8.12 11.84
CA LEU A 213 18.85 6.87 12.31
C LEU A 213 19.72 5.71 11.90
N ASN A 214 19.95 4.77 12.82
CA ASN A 214 20.60 3.51 12.50
C ASN A 214 19.56 2.39 12.65
N ILE A 215 19.12 1.84 11.52
CA ILE A 215 18.14 0.76 11.49
C ILE A 215 18.81 -0.43 10.82
N ASN A 216 19.01 -1.51 11.59
CA ASN A 216 19.65 -2.75 11.14
C ASN A 216 21.03 -2.51 10.48
N GLY A 217 21.80 -1.54 10.98
CA GLY A 217 23.13 -1.20 10.44
C GLY A 217 23.11 -0.24 9.25
N ILE A 218 21.94 0.25 8.84
CA ILE A 218 21.79 1.22 7.77
C ILE A 218 21.61 2.61 8.37
N GLU A 219 22.49 3.53 7.98
CA GLU A 219 22.44 4.93 8.41
C GLU A 219 21.55 5.75 7.48
N ILE A 220 20.50 6.33 8.05
CA ILE A 220 19.51 7.12 7.32
C ILE A 220 19.50 8.54 7.88
N GLN A 221 19.66 9.52 7.00
CA GLN A 221 19.53 10.94 7.37
C GLN A 221 18.08 11.27 7.72
N SER A 222 17.80 11.52 9.00
CA SER A 222 16.44 11.65 9.54
C SER A 222 15.62 12.70 8.81
N ARG A 223 16.19 13.89 8.59
CA ARG A 223 15.49 15.01 7.94
C ARG A 223 15.17 14.73 6.49
N ALA A 224 16.09 14.06 5.79
CA ALA A 224 15.89 13.68 4.40
C ALA A 224 14.77 12.65 4.29
N TYR A 225 14.79 11.62 5.16
CA TYR A 225 13.75 10.60 5.23
C TYR A 225 12.36 11.19 5.49
N ILE A 226 12.24 12.04 6.53
CA ILE A 226 10.98 12.70 6.88
C ILE A 226 10.46 13.57 5.73
N GLY A 227 11.36 14.24 5.00
CA GLY A 227 11.04 15.04 3.82
C GLY A 227 10.37 14.26 2.69
N ARG A 228 10.60 12.94 2.59
CA ARG A 228 10.01 12.06 1.57
C ARG A 228 8.52 11.81 1.80
N PHE A 229 8.05 11.92 3.04
CA PHE A 229 6.62 11.86 3.40
C PHE A 229 5.95 13.23 3.36
N ASN A 230 6.51 14.14 2.56
CA ASN A 230 6.05 15.51 2.34
C ASN A 230 6.00 16.37 3.63
N PHE A 231 6.91 16.12 4.57
CA PHE A 231 7.17 17.00 5.71
C PHE A 231 8.44 17.81 5.47
N LYS A 232 8.30 18.99 4.86
CA LYS A 232 9.44 19.82 4.42
C LYS A 232 9.67 20.99 5.39
N GLY A 233 10.94 21.30 5.65
CA GLY A 233 11.33 22.49 6.40
C GLY A 233 10.61 22.63 7.76
N GLN A 234 9.78 23.68 7.88
CA GLN A 234 9.03 23.97 9.11
C GLN A 234 7.96 22.92 9.44
N ASP A 235 7.48 22.14 8.47
CA ASP A 235 6.48 21.09 8.71
C ASP A 235 7.01 20.02 9.68
N GLN A 236 8.32 19.78 9.70
CA GLN A 236 8.96 18.84 10.62
C GLN A 236 8.90 19.30 12.09
N GLN A 237 8.64 20.59 12.32
CA GLN A 237 8.51 21.21 13.64
C GLN A 237 7.05 21.32 14.11
N LYS A 238 6.08 20.98 13.25
CA LYS A 238 4.66 20.94 13.64
C LYS A 238 4.44 19.90 14.72
N MET A 239 3.64 20.25 15.72
CA MET A 239 3.24 19.33 16.78
C MET A 239 2.30 18.25 16.24
N VAL A 240 2.48 17.01 16.66
CA VAL A 240 1.69 15.86 16.19
C VAL A 240 0.21 16.01 16.52
N GLY A 241 -0.12 16.70 17.62
CA GLY A 241 -1.50 17.06 17.97
C GLY A 241 -2.18 18.05 17.02
N SER A 242 -1.41 18.81 16.24
CA SER A 242 -1.90 19.84 15.30
C SER A 242 -2.04 19.38 13.85
N LEU A 243 -1.57 18.16 13.56
CA LEU A 243 -1.59 17.61 12.21
C LEU A 243 -3.01 17.27 11.75
N SER A 244 -3.30 17.57 10.49
CA SER A 244 -4.49 17.08 9.80
C SER A 244 -4.52 15.55 9.74
N GLY A 245 -5.69 14.97 9.45
CA GLY A 245 -5.82 13.50 9.32
C GLY A 245 -4.84 12.91 8.30
N GLY A 246 -4.69 13.55 7.13
CA GLY A 246 -3.74 13.11 6.10
C GLY A 246 -2.28 13.30 6.49
N GLU A 247 -1.92 14.40 7.17
CA GLU A 247 -0.57 14.53 7.75
C GLU A 247 -0.30 13.43 8.78
N ARG A 248 -1.26 13.11 9.66
CA ARG A 248 -1.11 12.01 10.62
C ARG A 248 -0.94 10.66 9.94
N GLY A 249 -1.67 10.38 8.85
CA GLY A 249 -1.51 9.17 8.06
C GLY A 249 -0.10 9.03 7.47
N ARG A 250 0.46 10.12 6.94
CA ARG A 250 1.86 10.13 6.44
C ARG A 250 2.90 9.94 7.53
N LEU A 251 2.73 10.62 8.66
CA LEU A 251 3.59 10.45 9.84
C LEU A 251 3.59 8.99 10.31
N HIS A 252 2.40 8.42 10.40
CA HIS A 252 2.20 7.03 10.80
C HIS A 252 2.90 6.05 9.85
N MET A 253 2.74 6.25 8.55
CA MET A 253 3.41 5.44 7.54
C MET A 253 4.94 5.52 7.65
N ALA A 254 5.49 6.73 7.79
CA ALA A 254 6.92 6.93 7.97
C ALA A 254 7.43 6.17 9.20
N LYS A 255 6.70 6.21 10.31
CA LYS A 255 7.05 5.49 11.54
C LYS A 255 6.99 3.97 11.36
N THR A 256 5.94 3.44 10.72
CA THR A 256 5.80 2.00 10.46
C THR A 256 6.94 1.47 9.60
N LEU A 257 7.32 2.20 8.55
CA LEU A 257 8.38 1.77 7.64
C LEU A 257 9.79 1.79 8.29
N LEU A 258 10.01 2.60 9.33
CA LEU A 258 11.29 2.63 10.06
C LEU A 258 11.43 1.55 11.14
N GLN A 259 10.38 0.82 11.48
CA GLN A 259 10.47 -0.22 12.53
C GLN A 259 11.43 -1.37 12.17
N GLY A 260 11.80 -1.52 10.88
CA GLY A 260 12.84 -2.46 10.44
C GLY A 260 12.45 -3.93 10.60
N GLY A 261 11.17 -4.25 10.63
CA GLY A 261 10.67 -5.63 10.62
C GLY A 261 10.70 -6.24 9.23
N ASN A 262 10.53 -7.56 9.18
CA ASN A 262 10.51 -8.33 7.93
C ASN A 262 9.10 -8.70 7.46
N VAL A 263 8.07 -8.31 8.22
CA VAL A 263 6.66 -8.38 7.83
C VAL A 263 5.97 -7.04 8.08
N LEU A 264 5.54 -6.36 7.02
CA LEU A 264 4.91 -5.05 7.08
C LEU A 264 3.38 -5.17 7.06
N LEU A 265 2.70 -4.44 7.93
CA LEU A 265 1.24 -4.29 7.90
C LEU A 265 0.91 -2.82 7.60
N LEU A 266 0.30 -2.56 6.45
CA LEU A 266 -0.08 -1.21 6.01
C LEU A 266 -1.60 -1.11 5.90
N ASP A 267 -2.20 -0.22 6.68
CA ASP A 267 -3.65 0.03 6.64
C ASP A 267 -3.93 1.29 5.83
N GLU A 268 -4.53 1.14 4.64
CA GLU A 268 -4.97 2.21 3.74
C GLU A 268 -3.88 3.25 3.36
N PRO A 269 -2.66 2.84 2.94
CA PRO A 269 -1.56 3.78 2.70
C PRO A 269 -1.81 4.75 1.53
N SER A 270 -2.72 4.44 0.61
CA SER A 270 -3.01 5.27 -0.57
C SER A 270 -3.80 6.53 -0.26
N ASN A 271 -4.52 6.60 0.87
CA ASN A 271 -5.49 7.68 1.11
C ASN A 271 -4.85 9.01 1.51
N ASP A 272 -3.64 8.95 2.08
CA ASP A 272 -2.98 10.12 2.67
C ASP A 272 -1.76 10.60 1.88
N LEU A 273 -1.45 9.91 0.77
CA LEU A 273 -0.30 10.15 -0.09
C LEU A 273 -0.69 10.82 -1.41
N ASP A 274 0.16 11.74 -1.86
CA ASP A 274 0.11 12.20 -3.24
C ASP A 274 0.61 11.11 -4.21
N ILE A 275 0.37 11.31 -5.50
CA ILE A 275 0.69 10.34 -6.55
C ILE A 275 2.20 10.04 -6.59
N GLU A 276 3.05 11.05 -6.40
CA GLU A 276 4.50 10.89 -6.46
C GLU A 276 5.00 10.03 -5.30
N THR A 277 4.53 10.31 -4.08
CA THR A 277 4.89 9.55 -2.87
C THR A 277 4.31 8.14 -2.91
N LEU A 278 3.09 7.96 -3.43
CA LEU A 278 2.47 6.64 -3.58
C LEU A 278 3.26 5.76 -4.56
N ARG A 279 3.82 6.34 -5.64
CA ARG A 279 4.71 5.62 -6.55
C ARG A 279 6.05 5.25 -5.90
N ALA A 280 6.64 6.17 -5.14
CA ALA A 280 7.86 5.88 -4.39
C ALA A 280 7.61 4.73 -3.40
N LEU A 281 6.44 4.67 -2.78
CA LEU A 281 6.02 3.56 -1.92
C LEU A 281 5.85 2.25 -2.70
N GLU A 282 5.21 2.29 -3.86
CA GLU A 282 5.07 1.11 -4.74
C GLU A 282 6.43 0.51 -5.08
N ASP A 283 7.38 1.34 -5.52
CA ASP A 283 8.73 0.91 -5.83
C ASP A 283 9.44 0.37 -4.58
N ALA A 284 9.33 1.05 -3.45
CA ALA A 284 9.93 0.60 -2.19
C ALA A 284 9.38 -0.77 -1.73
N LEU A 285 8.09 -1.01 -1.88
CA LEU A 285 7.45 -2.29 -1.55
C LEU A 285 7.87 -3.43 -2.49
N LEU A 286 8.10 -3.11 -3.78
CA LEU A 286 8.65 -4.08 -4.73
C LEU A 286 10.10 -4.46 -4.40
N GLU A 287 10.88 -3.54 -3.84
CA GLU A 287 12.28 -3.75 -3.46
C GLU A 287 12.47 -4.32 -2.04
N PHE A 288 11.42 -4.28 -1.20
CA PHE A 288 11.45 -4.84 0.14
C PHE A 288 11.53 -6.38 0.10
N PRO A 289 12.47 -7.05 0.78
CA PRO A 289 12.65 -8.51 0.71
C PRO A 289 11.67 -9.31 1.59
N GLY A 290 10.89 -8.64 2.43
CA GLY A 290 9.97 -9.29 3.37
C GLY A 290 8.57 -9.51 2.81
N ASN A 291 7.65 -9.82 3.72
CA ASN A 291 6.23 -9.93 3.43
C ASN A 291 5.52 -8.61 3.72
N THR A 292 4.49 -8.31 2.94
CA THR A 292 3.70 -7.09 3.16
C THR A 292 2.23 -7.45 3.08
N PHE A 293 1.46 -7.07 4.09
CA PHE A 293 0.01 -7.04 4.04
C PHE A 293 -0.43 -5.60 3.87
N VAL A 294 -1.22 -5.31 2.84
CA VAL A 294 -1.68 -3.96 2.55
C VAL A 294 -3.19 -3.94 2.39
N ILE A 295 -3.88 -3.25 3.27
CA ILE A 295 -5.29 -2.90 3.08
C ILE A 295 -5.34 -1.69 2.15
N SER A 296 -6.05 -1.76 1.04
CA SER A 296 -6.20 -0.63 0.13
C SER A 296 -7.46 -0.77 -0.73
N HIS A 297 -8.11 0.35 -1.03
CA HIS A 297 -9.13 0.41 -2.10
C HIS A 297 -8.55 0.85 -3.45
N ASP A 298 -7.27 1.22 -3.52
CA ASP A 298 -6.61 1.63 -4.75
C ASP A 298 -6.27 0.39 -5.60
N ARG A 299 -7.08 0.20 -6.64
CA ARG A 299 -6.96 -0.93 -7.56
C ARG A 299 -5.66 -0.89 -8.35
N TRP A 300 -5.19 0.30 -8.73
CA TRP A 300 -3.96 0.44 -9.51
C TRP A 300 -2.75 0.07 -8.66
N PHE A 301 -2.72 0.58 -7.43
CA PHE A 301 -1.70 0.26 -6.44
C PHE A 301 -1.62 -1.26 -6.22
N LEU A 302 -2.75 -1.91 -5.94
CA LEU A 302 -2.82 -3.35 -5.74
C LEU A 302 -2.45 -4.14 -7.01
N ASP A 303 -2.86 -3.69 -8.20
CA ASP A 303 -2.53 -4.39 -9.45
C ASP A 303 -1.03 -4.37 -9.74
N ARG A 304 -0.34 -3.29 -9.33
CA ARG A 304 1.10 -3.13 -9.47
C ARG A 304 1.87 -4.05 -8.53
N ILE A 305 1.56 -4.03 -7.23
CA ILE A 305 2.40 -4.66 -6.20
C ILE A 305 1.91 -6.04 -5.73
N ALA A 306 0.61 -6.33 -5.78
CA ALA A 306 0.07 -7.50 -5.12
C ALA A 306 0.45 -8.79 -5.86
N THR A 307 0.84 -9.79 -5.07
CA THR A 307 1.09 -11.16 -5.51
C THR A 307 -0.04 -12.10 -5.11
N HIS A 308 -0.78 -11.72 -4.07
CA HIS A 308 -1.94 -12.41 -3.54
C HIS A 308 -2.99 -11.37 -3.15
N ILE A 309 -4.25 -11.76 -3.23
CA ILE A 309 -5.39 -10.96 -2.79
C ILE A 309 -6.13 -11.72 -1.69
N LEU A 310 -6.34 -11.07 -0.56
CA LEU A 310 -7.24 -11.52 0.49
C LEU A 310 -8.52 -10.70 0.43
N ALA A 311 -9.58 -11.28 -0.11
CA ALA A 311 -10.81 -10.58 -0.40
C ALA A 311 -11.93 -10.95 0.58
N PHE A 312 -12.47 -9.94 1.26
CA PHE A 312 -13.69 -10.08 2.05
C PHE A 312 -14.89 -9.93 1.11
N GLU A 313 -15.46 -11.06 0.67
CA GLU A 313 -16.52 -11.09 -0.36
C GLU A 313 -17.93 -10.87 0.20
N GLY A 314 -18.09 -10.87 1.53
CA GLY A 314 -19.39 -10.80 2.21
C GLY A 314 -19.79 -12.17 2.77
N ASP A 315 -20.89 -12.23 3.53
CA ASP A 315 -21.38 -13.42 4.22
C ASP A 315 -20.32 -14.09 5.11
N SER A 316 -19.41 -13.28 5.65
CA SER A 316 -18.26 -13.70 6.48
C SER A 316 -17.23 -14.56 5.72
N HIS A 317 -17.36 -14.67 4.39
CA HIS A 317 -16.41 -15.37 3.52
C HIS A 317 -15.20 -14.49 3.21
N VAL A 318 -14.02 -15.07 3.37
CA VAL A 318 -12.74 -14.44 3.03
C VAL A 318 -12.01 -15.35 2.05
N GLU A 319 -11.82 -14.88 0.83
CA GLU A 319 -11.16 -15.60 -0.25
C GLU A 319 -9.67 -15.24 -0.30
N PHE A 320 -8.79 -16.24 -0.32
CA PHE A 320 -7.36 -16.03 -0.53
C PHE A 320 -6.95 -16.48 -1.94
N PHE A 321 -6.66 -15.51 -2.80
CA PHE A 321 -6.38 -15.72 -4.21
C PHE A 321 -4.91 -15.44 -4.54
N GLN A 322 -4.30 -16.30 -5.36
CA GLN A 322 -2.94 -16.09 -5.88
C GLN A 322 -2.97 -15.34 -7.21
N GLY A 323 -2.63 -14.06 -7.17
CA GLY A 323 -2.57 -13.15 -8.31
C GLY A 323 -2.72 -11.70 -7.86
N ASN A 324 -2.74 -10.79 -8.83
CA ASN A 324 -2.98 -9.37 -8.56
C ASN A 324 -4.49 -9.04 -8.54
N TYR A 325 -4.84 -7.76 -8.31
CA TYR A 325 -6.23 -7.33 -8.21
C TYR A 325 -7.04 -7.65 -9.48
N ARG A 326 -6.48 -7.40 -10.66
CA ARG A 326 -7.18 -7.65 -11.93
C ARG A 326 -7.45 -9.13 -12.17
N GLU A 327 -6.48 -10.00 -11.93
CA GLU A 327 -6.66 -11.46 -12.05
C GLU A 327 -7.73 -11.97 -11.08
N TYR A 328 -7.75 -11.44 -9.86
CA TYR A 328 -8.79 -11.75 -8.88
C TYR A 328 -10.18 -11.30 -9.37
N GLU A 329 -10.31 -10.09 -9.93
CA GLU A 329 -11.58 -9.61 -10.50
C GLU A 329 -12.09 -10.49 -11.65
N GLU A 330 -11.19 -10.96 -12.52
CA GLU A 330 -11.52 -11.89 -13.60
C GLU A 330 -11.99 -13.24 -13.06
N ASP A 331 -11.29 -13.80 -12.05
CA ASP A 331 -11.70 -15.04 -11.39
C ASP A 331 -13.02 -14.87 -10.64
N LYS A 332 -13.21 -13.77 -9.92
CA LYS A 332 -14.46 -13.46 -9.22
C LYS A 332 -15.64 -13.39 -10.19
N ARG A 333 -15.48 -12.73 -11.34
CA ARG A 333 -16.52 -12.71 -12.39
C ARG A 333 -16.80 -14.10 -12.94
N ARG A 334 -15.78 -14.94 -13.09
CA ARG A 334 -15.96 -16.34 -13.51
C ARG A 334 -16.71 -17.17 -12.46
N ARG A 335 -16.42 -16.98 -11.17
CA ARG A 335 -17.08 -17.70 -10.05
C ARG A 335 -18.51 -17.23 -9.80
N MET A 336 -18.75 -15.92 -9.88
CA MET A 336 -19.99 -15.28 -9.43
C MET A 336 -20.90 -14.80 -10.57
N GLY A 337 -20.45 -14.78 -11.83
CA GLY A 337 -21.25 -14.32 -12.97
C GLY A 337 -21.76 -12.87 -12.80
N ASP A 338 -23.04 -12.66 -13.09
CA ASP A 338 -23.73 -11.35 -12.97
C ASP A 338 -23.80 -10.82 -11.52
N ASP A 339 -23.56 -11.69 -10.54
CA ASP A 339 -23.57 -11.37 -9.11
C ASP A 339 -22.23 -10.81 -8.59
N ALA A 340 -21.23 -10.63 -9.46
CA ALA A 340 -19.88 -10.15 -9.13
C ALA A 340 -19.80 -8.65 -8.78
N GLY A 341 -20.87 -7.88 -9.00
CA GLY A 341 -20.91 -6.45 -8.70
C GLY A 341 -20.76 -6.11 -7.21
N PRO A 342 -20.45 -4.84 -6.86
CA PRO A 342 -20.34 -4.41 -5.47
C PRO A 342 -21.70 -4.55 -4.76
N LYS A 343 -21.81 -5.53 -3.86
CA LYS A 343 -22.99 -5.76 -3.02
C LYS A 343 -22.82 -5.11 -1.64
N ARG A 344 -23.94 -4.73 -1.01
CA ARG A 344 -23.93 -4.36 0.42
C ARG A 344 -23.49 -5.56 1.25
N LEU A 345 -22.63 -5.33 2.23
CA LEU A 345 -22.21 -6.34 3.23
C LEU A 345 -23.44 -7.03 3.82
N ARG A 346 -23.54 -8.33 3.60
CA ARG A 346 -24.38 -9.23 4.39
C ARG A 346 -23.45 -9.96 5.34
N PHE A 347 -23.84 -10.03 6.60
CA PHE A 347 -23.13 -10.80 7.63
C PHE A 347 -23.97 -12.03 7.93
N LYS A 348 -23.32 -13.18 8.13
CA LYS A 348 -24.02 -14.38 8.57
C LYS A 348 -24.57 -14.14 9.99
N ALA A 349 -25.88 -14.24 10.14
CA ALA A 349 -26.52 -14.18 11.46
C ALA A 349 -26.08 -15.38 12.29
N LEU A 350 -25.69 -15.12 13.54
CA LEU A 350 -25.45 -16.19 14.50
C LEU A 350 -26.80 -16.83 14.83
N LYS A 351 -26.91 -18.15 14.63
CA LYS A 351 -28.10 -18.93 15.00
C LYS A 351 -28.18 -19.11 16.50
#